data_AF-A0A6G1JHG7-F1
#
_entry.id   AF-A0A6G1JHG7-F1
#
_cell.length_a   1.000
_cell.length_b   1.000
_cell.length_c   1.000
_cell.angle_alpha   90.00
_cell.angle_beta   90.00
_cell.angle_gamma   90.00
#
_symmetry.space_group_name_H-M   'P 1'
#
loop_
_entity.id
_entity.type
_entity.pdbx_description
1 polymer ?
#
loop_
_entity_poly.entity_id
_entity_poly.type
_entity_poly.pdbx_seq_one_letter_code
_entity_poly.pdbx_strand_id
1 'polypeptide(L)'
;MGVLDLLPHCVSGVYFLYHSDFEKYNFGKVSAVREAALALEEGYQYYYMGFYIHSCAKMRYKGEYRPQHVLDPESYEWNPLDGELRALLDKKRYVSSSRERRRREASTKPASNLESVDEQAEEDDYSDFPLPTASEAGDAVAKGMSLFDLKVPGVMTAEEVEQDYPLDQQRLTARAKLFEAEDLMAWESGDVKDPRSLKGVVAELVACRPIKNLPETISVGSDASTSEIFQEIANASKFSIHRLRVTKGSDGTPIPNIRDVTVYQTGLRNKSAIDVKDLGPQISWRTVFIVEYLGPLLIHPLMYLARPLIYGTSEPASELQKLTLIMCVLHFAKREYETIFVHRFSAATMPARNIFKNSSHYWILSGFNLAYWSYSPSGPTARASNPLITYLGIALFIIGELGNLYTHSVLKNLRRPGTTDRGIPQGFSFNWVTCPNYMFECVAWIGVGLVNWSLSTAVFFVAAAGQMAVWAMKKERRYRKEFGDKYKKKRYAMLPGIC
;
A
#
# COMPACT_ATOMS: atom_id res chain seq x y z
N MET A 1 25.60 31.83 -1.99
CA MET A 1 24.26 32.18 -2.51
C MET A 1 23.22 31.61 -1.56
N GLY A 2 22.40 32.46 -0.97
CA GLY A 2 21.26 32.05 -0.13
C GLY A 2 19.97 32.12 -0.93
N VAL A 3 19.11 31.11 -0.78
CA VAL A 3 17.76 31.03 -1.35
C VAL A 3 16.79 31.12 -0.19
N LEU A 4 15.96 32.16 -0.19
CA LEU A 4 15.03 32.50 0.89
C LEU A 4 13.61 32.61 0.34
N ASP A 5 12.64 32.12 1.12
CA ASP A 5 11.22 32.40 0.90
C ASP A 5 10.76 33.48 1.87
N LEU A 6 10.17 34.56 1.35
CA LEU A 6 9.60 35.64 2.15
C LEU A 6 8.09 35.43 2.29
N LEU A 7 7.65 35.13 3.51
CA LEU A 7 6.26 34.86 3.88
C LEU A 7 5.70 36.06 4.66
N PRO A 8 4.36 36.25 4.75
CA PRO A 8 3.76 37.44 5.37
C PRO A 8 4.29 37.82 6.76
N HIS A 9 4.76 36.86 7.56
CA HIS A 9 5.30 37.09 8.90
C HIS A 9 6.67 36.44 9.14
N CYS A 10 7.29 35.85 8.11
CA CYS A 10 8.47 35.01 8.30
C CYS A 10 9.46 35.07 7.12
N VAL A 11 10.75 35.12 7.44
CA VAL A 11 11.83 34.79 6.49
C VAL A 11 12.15 33.31 6.65
N SER A 12 12.04 32.52 5.58
CA SER A 12 12.34 31.09 5.59
C SER A 12 13.62 30.79 4.80
N GLY A 13 14.65 30.30 5.49
CA GLY A 13 15.91 29.89 4.86
C GLY A 13 15.76 28.54 4.18
N VAL A 14 15.95 28.47 2.86
CA VAL A 14 15.75 27.25 2.06
C VAL A 14 17.09 26.56 1.78
N TYR A 15 17.99 27.25 1.06
CA TYR A 15 19.30 26.71 0.70
C TYR A 15 20.38 27.76 0.86
N PHE A 16 21.54 27.33 1.37
CA PHE A 16 22.75 28.14 1.33
C PHE A 16 23.86 27.37 0.63
N LEU A 17 24.29 27.89 -0.51
CA LEU A 17 25.24 27.24 -1.41
C LEU A 17 26.53 28.05 -1.47
N TYR A 18 27.66 27.39 -1.31
CA TYR A 18 28.99 27.97 -1.49
C TYR A 18 29.96 26.89 -1.98
N HIS A 19 31.06 27.29 -2.62
CA HIS A 19 32.07 26.36 -3.13
C HIS A 19 32.79 25.64 -1.98
N SER A 20 33.06 24.34 -2.12
CA SER A 20 33.60 23.48 -1.06
C SER A 20 34.91 23.98 -0.44
N ASP A 21 35.73 24.70 -1.20
CA ASP A 21 37.00 25.27 -0.73
C ASP A 21 36.83 26.23 0.47
N PHE A 22 35.62 26.75 0.67
CA PHE A 22 35.30 27.68 1.75
C PHE A 22 34.60 27.03 2.95
N GLU A 23 34.50 25.70 3.01
CA GLU A 23 33.84 24.96 4.11
C GLU A 23 34.39 25.32 5.49
N LYS A 24 35.71 25.54 5.58
CA LYS A 24 36.40 25.97 6.82
C LYS A 24 35.85 27.27 7.43
N TYR A 25 35.21 28.13 6.63
CA TYR A 25 34.67 29.41 7.09
C TYR A 25 33.21 29.32 7.58
N ASN A 26 32.53 28.18 7.39
CA ASN A 26 31.16 27.96 7.86
C ASN A 26 30.17 29.07 7.47
N PHE A 27 30.22 29.55 6.21
CA PHE A 27 29.40 30.68 5.76
C PHE A 27 27.89 30.50 5.96
N GLY A 28 27.39 29.27 6.11
CA GLY A 28 25.99 29.02 6.48
C GLY A 28 25.60 29.62 7.84
N LYS A 29 26.51 29.64 8.82
CA LYS A 29 26.24 30.30 10.12
C LYS A 29 26.14 31.82 9.97
N VAL A 30 26.99 32.40 9.11
CA VAL A 30 27.00 33.84 8.80
C VAL A 30 25.72 34.22 8.04
N SER A 31 25.31 33.40 7.08
CA SER A 31 24.05 33.59 6.35
C SER A 31 22.86 33.61 7.29
N ALA A 32 22.77 32.65 8.23
CA ALA A 32 21.68 32.61 9.20
C ALA A 32 21.60 33.89 10.06
N VAL A 33 22.73 34.50 10.43
CA VAL A 33 22.75 35.79 11.13
C VAL A 33 22.28 36.92 10.21
N ARG A 34 22.69 36.94 8.94
CA ARG A 34 22.24 37.96 7.99
C ARG A 34 20.74 37.83 7.67
N GLU A 35 20.23 36.61 7.58
CA GLU A 35 18.82 36.30 7.37
C GLU A 35 17.97 36.71 8.59
N ALA A 36 18.48 36.48 9.81
CA ALA A 36 17.85 36.99 11.02
C ALA A 36 17.86 38.53 11.08
N ALA A 37 18.94 39.18 10.65
CA ALA A 37 19.00 40.64 10.54
C ALA A 37 18.02 41.18 9.49
N LEU A 38 17.89 40.51 8.34
CA LEU A 38 16.90 40.83 7.31
C LEU A 38 15.48 40.73 7.88
N ALA A 39 15.18 39.69 8.66
CA ALA A 39 13.88 39.55 9.30
C ALA A 39 13.54 40.76 10.20
N LEU A 40 14.53 41.28 10.93
CA LEU A 40 14.37 42.47 11.77
C LEU A 40 14.24 43.76 10.95
N GLU A 41 15.08 43.94 9.93
CA GLU A 41 15.11 45.13 9.06
C GLU A 41 13.77 45.33 8.33
N GLU A 42 13.18 44.23 7.85
CA GLU A 42 11.94 44.24 7.06
C GLU A 42 10.67 44.00 7.90
N GLY A 43 10.80 43.95 9.23
CA GLY A 43 9.65 43.83 10.15
C GLY A 43 8.95 42.47 10.17
N TYR A 44 9.63 41.39 9.77
CA TYR A 44 9.14 40.03 9.94
C TYR A 44 9.19 39.59 11.41
N GLN A 45 8.22 38.80 11.84
CA GLN A 45 8.13 38.34 13.23
C GLN A 45 9.03 37.12 13.50
N TYR A 46 9.28 36.30 12.48
CA TYR A 46 9.96 35.02 12.64
C TYR A 46 11.02 34.78 11.58
N TYR A 47 12.09 34.07 11.96
CA TYR A 47 13.06 33.50 11.03
C TYR A 47 13.01 31.97 11.16
N TYR A 48 12.67 31.29 10.07
CA TYR A 48 12.53 29.84 10.02
C TYR A 48 13.77 29.19 9.39
N MET A 49 14.53 28.48 10.23
CA MET A 49 15.76 27.78 9.83
C MET A 49 15.52 26.37 9.26
N GLY A 50 14.26 25.98 9.00
CA GLY A 50 13.91 24.63 8.58
C GLY A 50 13.89 23.61 9.73
N PHE A 51 13.89 22.32 9.37
CA PHE A 51 13.88 21.23 10.36
C PHE A 51 15.07 21.31 11.34
N TYR A 52 14.85 20.80 12.55
CA TYR A 52 15.86 20.58 13.58
C TYR A 52 15.84 19.10 14.00
N ILE A 53 16.98 18.43 13.86
CA ILE A 53 17.17 17.04 14.30
C ILE A 53 18.33 17.06 15.30
N HIS A 54 18.02 16.80 16.56
CA HIS A 54 18.96 16.98 17.68
C HIS A 54 20.23 16.12 17.57
N SER A 55 20.09 14.90 17.07
CA SER A 55 21.20 13.96 16.84
C SER A 55 22.04 14.28 15.60
N CYS A 56 21.58 15.16 14.70
CA CYS A 56 22.28 15.49 13.47
C CYS A 56 23.34 16.57 13.70
N ALA A 57 24.62 16.21 13.61
CA ALA A 57 25.74 17.14 13.82
C ALA A 57 25.67 18.39 12.90
N LYS A 58 25.25 18.21 11.64
CA LYS A 58 25.12 19.31 10.66
C LYS A 58 24.00 20.30 10.98
N MET A 59 23.03 19.90 11.81
CA MET A 59 21.86 20.73 12.16
C MET A 59 21.94 21.27 13.59
N ARG A 60 22.87 20.75 14.39
CA ARG A 60 23.05 21.11 15.81
C ARG A 60 23.30 22.61 16.01
N TYR A 61 23.99 23.26 15.07
CA TYR A 61 24.28 24.70 15.13
C TYR A 61 23.01 25.57 15.17
N LYS A 62 21.90 25.12 14.60
CA LYS A 62 20.63 25.86 14.64
C LYS A 62 20.14 26.03 16.09
N GLY A 63 20.52 25.10 16.96
CA GLY A 63 20.25 25.09 18.39
C GLY A 63 21.08 26.11 19.20
N GLU A 64 22.01 26.83 18.58
CA GLU A 64 22.90 27.80 19.22
C GLU A 64 22.33 29.23 19.21
N TYR A 65 21.37 29.53 18.33
CA TYR A 65 20.75 30.85 18.21
C TYR A 65 19.67 31.05 19.29
N ARG A 66 19.48 32.29 19.75
CA ARG A 66 18.48 32.63 20.78
C ARG A 66 17.78 33.96 20.46
N PRO A 67 16.47 34.09 20.75
CA PRO A 67 15.55 33.05 21.24
C PRO A 67 15.18 32.02 20.15
N GLN A 68 14.91 30.77 20.53
CA GLN A 68 14.61 29.68 19.58
C GLN A 68 13.45 28.80 20.07
N HIS A 69 12.63 28.37 19.12
CA HIS A 69 11.47 27.51 19.37
C HIS A 69 11.47 26.34 18.39
N VAL A 70 10.98 25.18 18.83
CA VAL A 70 10.78 23.99 18.02
C VAL A 70 9.31 23.60 18.09
N LEU A 71 8.75 23.22 16.94
CA LEU A 71 7.37 22.79 16.81
C LEU A 71 7.23 21.35 17.34
N ASP A 72 6.30 21.14 18.26
CA ASP A 72 5.94 19.80 18.77
C ASP A 72 5.29 18.97 17.64
N PRO A 73 5.79 17.78 17.31
CA PRO A 73 5.27 16.95 16.22
C PRO A 73 3.86 16.41 16.48
N GLU A 74 3.39 16.36 17.74
CA GLU A 74 2.06 15.85 18.09
C GLU A 74 1.04 16.96 18.22
N SER A 75 1.36 18.02 18.96
CA SER A 75 0.42 19.11 19.26
C SER A 75 0.51 20.28 18.28
N TYR A 76 1.57 20.38 17.48
CA TYR A 76 1.87 21.54 16.64
C TYR A 76 2.02 22.85 17.44
N GLU A 77 2.41 22.76 18.71
CA GLU A 77 2.72 23.92 19.54
C GLU A 77 4.22 24.26 19.46
N TRP A 78 4.54 25.55 19.42
CA TRP A 78 5.93 26.02 19.49
C TRP A 78 6.42 26.01 20.94
N ASN A 79 7.42 25.19 21.24
CA ASN A 79 8.03 25.10 22.56
C ASN A 79 9.46 25.66 22.51
N PRO A 80 9.92 26.38 23.55
CA PRO A 80 11.30 26.87 23.60
C PRO A 80 12.28 25.69 23.59
N LEU A 81 13.31 25.77 22.76
CA LEU A 81 14.40 24.79 22.78
C LEU A 81 15.43 25.21 23.85
N ASP A 82 15.02 25.06 25.10
CA ASP A 82 15.80 25.40 26.30
C ASP A 82 16.07 24.17 27.18
N GLY A 83 16.56 24.39 28.40
CA GLY A 83 17.15 23.38 29.25
C GLY A 83 16.31 22.12 29.44
N GLU A 84 14.99 22.25 29.57
CA GLU A 84 14.12 21.09 29.81
C GLU A 84 13.94 20.23 28.55
N LEU A 85 13.51 20.84 27.44
CA LEU A 85 13.32 20.13 26.18
C LEU A 85 14.65 19.59 25.64
N ARG A 86 15.74 20.36 25.80
CA ARG A 86 17.08 19.93 25.39
C ARG A 86 17.57 18.74 26.20
N ALA A 87 17.42 18.75 27.53
CA ALA A 87 17.81 17.62 28.37
C ALA A 87 16.99 16.36 28.07
N LEU A 88 15.72 16.51 27.66
CA LEU A 88 14.91 15.40 27.18
C LEU A 88 15.42 14.88 25.83
N LEU A 89 15.76 15.76 24.88
CA LEU A 89 16.29 15.40 23.56
C LEU A 89 17.70 14.78 23.64
N ASP A 90 18.49 15.13 24.65
CA ASP A 90 19.80 14.50 24.93
C ASP A 90 19.62 13.04 25.39
N LYS A 91 18.50 12.72 26.04
CA LYS A 91 18.19 11.38 26.60
C LYS A 91 17.33 10.51 25.70
N LYS A 92 16.38 11.10 24.98
CA LYS A 92 15.36 10.41 24.19
C LYS A 92 15.50 10.75 22.71
N ARG A 93 15.32 9.72 21.86
CA ARG A 93 15.40 9.88 20.40
C ARG A 93 14.19 10.62 19.82
N TYR A 94 13.04 10.51 20.46
CA TYR A 94 11.81 11.21 20.12
C TYR A 94 11.23 11.88 21.38
N VAL A 95 10.91 13.17 21.29
CA VAL A 95 10.35 13.94 22.39
C VAL A 95 9.18 14.77 21.86
N SER A 96 8.04 14.68 22.54
CA SER A 96 6.91 15.59 22.41
C SER A 96 6.65 16.23 23.77
N SER A 97 6.73 17.56 23.85
CA SER A 97 6.52 18.31 25.08
C SER A 97 5.09 18.12 25.61
N SER A 98 4.10 18.08 24.72
CA SER A 98 2.71 17.82 25.07
C SER A 98 2.50 16.42 25.66
N ARG A 99 3.18 15.40 25.13
CA ARG A 99 3.17 14.04 25.68
C ARG A 99 3.79 13.97 27.07
N GLU A 100 4.93 14.63 27.27
CA GLU A 100 5.60 14.66 28.57
C GLU A 100 4.79 15.43 29.63
N ARG A 101 4.10 16.51 29.25
CA ARG A 101 3.13 17.21 30.12
C ARG A 101 1.98 16.29 30.54
N ARG A 102 1.35 15.58 29.60
CA ARG A 102 0.26 14.61 29.90
C ARG A 102 0.73 13.49 30.84
N ARG A 103 1.94 12.96 30.65
CA ARG A 103 2.53 11.95 31.53
C ARG A 103 2.71 12.47 32.95
N ARG A 104 3.24 13.69 33.10
CA ARG A 104 3.36 14.34 34.42
C ARG A 104 2.00 14.56 35.08
N GLU A 105 1.01 15.07 34.35
CA GLU A 105 -0.34 15.28 34.88
C GLU A 105 -1.04 13.97 35.30
N ALA A 106 -0.78 12.87 34.60
CA ALA A 106 -1.27 11.55 34.97
C ALA A 106 -0.61 11.03 36.26
N SER A 107 0.68 11.30 36.48
CA SER A 107 1.41 10.91 37.69
C SER A 107 1.04 11.72 38.94
N THR A 108 0.42 12.90 38.81
CA THR A 108 0.09 13.79 39.95
C THR A 108 -1.36 13.66 40.44
N LYS A 109 -2.19 12.77 39.89
CA LYS A 109 -3.57 12.57 40.37
C LYS A 109 -3.59 11.60 41.55
N PRO A 110 -4.23 11.94 42.70
CA PRO A 110 -4.37 11.01 43.81
C PRO A 110 -5.33 9.87 43.43
N ALA A 111 -4.90 8.64 43.71
CA ALA A 111 -5.57 7.41 43.33
C ALA A 111 -6.97 7.29 43.96
N SER A 112 -7.99 7.17 43.12
CA SER A 112 -9.21 6.45 43.47
C SER A 112 -9.54 5.46 42.35
N ASN A 113 -9.35 4.19 42.71
CA ASN A 113 -9.79 2.97 42.04
C ASN A 113 -9.34 2.78 40.59
N LEU A 114 -8.20 2.09 40.42
CA LEU A 114 -8.06 0.94 39.53
C LEU A 114 -6.71 0.25 39.80
N GLU A 115 -6.69 -1.04 39.52
CA GLU A 115 -5.71 -2.06 39.88
C GLU A 115 -4.24 -1.66 39.69
N SER A 116 -3.38 -2.27 40.52
CA SER A 116 -1.93 -2.13 40.56
C SER A 116 -1.31 -2.10 39.15
N VAL A 117 -1.01 -0.90 38.67
CA VAL A 117 -0.07 -0.68 37.58
C VAL A 117 1.31 -0.78 38.22
N ASP A 118 1.98 -1.91 37.98
CA ASP A 118 3.37 -2.11 38.35
C ASP A 118 4.22 -0.93 37.85
N GLU A 119 4.98 -0.34 38.77
CA GLU A 119 6.05 0.61 38.49
C GLU A 119 7.22 -0.13 37.82
N GLN A 120 7.05 -0.55 36.57
CA GLN A 120 8.15 -0.73 35.65
C GLN A 120 8.11 0.43 34.69
N ALA A 121 9.22 1.17 34.63
CA ALA A 121 9.42 2.22 33.63
C ALA A 121 9.04 1.66 32.26
N GLU A 122 7.91 2.11 31.71
CA GLU A 122 7.58 1.91 30.30
C GLU A 122 8.71 2.58 29.50
N GLU A 123 9.75 1.81 29.18
CA GLU A 123 10.65 2.08 28.07
C GLU A 123 9.77 2.51 26.90
N ASP A 124 10.08 3.68 26.33
CA ASP A 124 9.34 4.20 25.19
C ASP A 124 9.24 3.06 24.15
N ASP A 125 8.03 2.60 23.85
CA ASP A 125 7.77 1.47 22.96
C ASP A 125 8.26 1.79 21.54
N TYR A 126 9.51 1.41 21.27
CA TYR A 126 10.14 1.47 19.96
C TYR A 126 9.97 0.15 19.20
N SER A 127 9.08 -0.76 19.60
CA SER A 127 8.86 -2.06 18.91
C SER A 127 8.43 -1.91 17.45
N ASP A 128 7.99 -0.73 17.04
CA ASP A 128 7.68 -0.39 15.66
C ASP A 128 8.86 0.12 14.82
N PHE A 129 10.05 0.32 15.41
CA PHE A 129 11.25 0.78 14.70
C PHE A 129 12.38 -0.27 14.76
N PRO A 130 13.04 -0.57 13.64
CA PRO A 130 14.16 -1.52 13.63
C PRO A 130 15.32 -1.02 14.49
N LEU A 131 16.04 -1.96 15.12
CA LEU A 131 17.21 -1.63 15.95
C LEU A 131 18.25 -0.83 15.13
N PRO A 132 18.87 0.21 15.71
CA PRO A 132 19.65 1.19 14.95
C PRO A 132 20.92 0.63 14.30
N THR A 133 21.49 -0.43 14.85
CA THR A 133 22.72 -1.05 14.35
C THR A 133 22.64 -2.58 14.33
N ALA A 134 23.39 -3.19 13.42
CA ALA A 134 23.52 -4.65 13.36
C ALA A 134 24.12 -5.27 14.63
N SER A 135 24.95 -4.52 15.37
CA SER A 135 25.52 -4.96 16.64
C SER A 135 24.45 -5.06 17.73
N GLU A 136 23.60 -4.03 17.87
CA GLU A 136 22.50 -4.04 18.84
C GLU A 136 21.45 -5.09 18.49
N ALA A 137 21.19 -5.30 17.19
CA ALA A 137 20.35 -6.40 16.73
C ALA A 137 20.94 -7.77 17.06
N GLY A 138 22.25 -7.96 16.88
CA GLY A 138 22.96 -9.17 17.28
C GLY A 138 22.88 -9.44 18.79
N ASP A 139 23.06 -8.40 19.61
CA ASP A 139 22.96 -8.51 21.07
C ASP A 139 21.53 -8.82 21.54
N ALA A 140 20.50 -8.27 20.87
CA ALA A 140 19.11 -8.56 21.16
C ALA A 140 18.75 -10.03 20.83
N VAL A 141 19.22 -10.54 19.69
CA VAL A 141 19.07 -11.95 19.32
C VAL A 141 19.80 -12.86 20.31
N ALA A 142 21.02 -12.50 20.71
CA ALA A 142 21.77 -13.24 21.72
C ALA A 142 21.05 -13.29 23.08
N LYS A 143 20.23 -12.29 23.41
CA LYS A 143 19.38 -12.25 24.60
C LYS A 143 18.05 -13.01 24.43
N GLY A 144 17.78 -13.56 23.25
CA GLY A 144 16.62 -14.39 22.96
C GLY A 144 15.49 -13.69 22.23
N MET A 145 15.72 -12.52 21.62
CA MET A 145 14.76 -11.91 20.69
C MET A 145 14.70 -12.70 19.39
N SER A 146 13.49 -12.95 18.85
CA SER A 146 13.35 -13.59 17.54
C SER A 146 13.80 -12.66 16.42
N LEU A 147 14.37 -13.25 15.37
CA LEU A 147 14.66 -12.56 14.12
C LEU A 147 13.40 -11.95 13.49
N PHE A 148 12.23 -12.56 13.68
CA PHE A 148 10.96 -12.04 13.18
C PHE A 148 10.55 -10.73 13.88
N ASP A 149 10.94 -10.56 15.14
CA ASP A 149 10.66 -9.37 15.95
C ASP A 149 11.64 -8.22 15.67
N LEU A 150 12.85 -8.54 15.18
CA LEU A 150 13.83 -7.54 14.75
C LEU A 150 13.39 -6.72 13.54
N LYS A 151 12.39 -7.20 12.77
CA LYS A 151 11.89 -6.59 11.53
C LYS A 151 13.00 -6.23 10.54
N VAL A 152 14.02 -7.09 10.42
CA VAL A 152 15.18 -6.88 9.54
C VAL A 152 14.70 -6.77 8.07
N PRO A 153 15.03 -5.68 7.35
CA PRO A 153 14.70 -5.58 5.94
C PRO A 153 15.26 -6.76 5.13
N GLY A 154 14.40 -7.39 4.31
CA GLY A 154 14.79 -8.53 3.46
C GLY A 154 14.54 -9.91 4.06
N VAL A 155 14.37 -10.03 5.38
CA VAL A 155 13.95 -11.27 6.04
C VAL A 155 12.46 -11.52 5.78
N MET A 156 12.08 -12.77 5.57
CA MET A 156 10.66 -13.14 5.46
C MET A 156 9.96 -13.01 6.82
N THR A 157 8.68 -12.62 6.85
CA THR A 157 7.92 -12.64 8.12
C THR A 157 7.60 -14.08 8.54
N ALA A 158 7.32 -14.31 9.82
CA ALA A 158 6.92 -15.63 10.32
C ALA A 158 5.72 -16.19 9.54
N GLU A 159 4.76 -15.33 9.22
CA GLU A 159 3.58 -15.71 8.44
C GLU A 159 3.91 -16.04 6.97
N GLU A 160 4.89 -15.35 6.37
CA GLU A 160 5.38 -15.68 5.02
C GLU A 160 6.09 -17.05 5.02
N VAL A 161 6.88 -17.34 6.06
CA VAL A 161 7.59 -18.62 6.20
C VAL A 161 6.62 -19.79 6.37
N GLU A 162 5.65 -19.67 7.29
CA GLU A 162 4.65 -20.72 7.54
C GLU A 162 3.78 -21.01 6.33
N GLN A 163 3.45 -19.98 5.53
CA GLN A 163 2.55 -20.14 4.39
C GLN A 163 3.26 -20.63 3.13
N ASP A 164 4.47 -20.15 2.86
CA ASP A 164 5.14 -20.35 1.57
C ASP A 164 6.19 -21.47 1.61
N TYR A 165 6.58 -21.95 2.80
CA TYR A 165 7.58 -23.00 2.95
C TYR A 165 7.09 -24.14 3.84
N PRO A 166 7.08 -25.40 3.36
CA PRO A 166 6.77 -26.54 4.20
C PRO A 166 7.93 -26.75 5.18
N LEU A 167 7.79 -26.23 6.39
CA LEU A 167 8.81 -26.33 7.43
C LEU A 167 9.07 -27.80 7.79
N ASP A 168 8.01 -28.62 7.81
CA ASP A 168 8.04 -30.04 8.17
C ASP A 168 8.96 -30.87 7.26
N GLN A 169 9.01 -30.52 5.98
CA GLN A 169 9.79 -31.21 4.94
C GLN A 169 11.22 -30.66 4.80
N GLN A 170 11.65 -29.75 5.67
CA GLN A 170 13.01 -29.21 5.60
C GLN A 170 14.02 -30.29 5.99
N ARG A 171 14.96 -30.56 5.07
CA ARG A 171 16.00 -31.56 5.28
C ARG A 171 17.13 -31.00 6.15
N LEU A 172 17.35 -31.62 7.30
CA LEU A 172 18.36 -31.27 8.28
C LEU A 172 19.46 -32.34 8.28
N THR A 173 20.72 -31.92 8.41
CA THR A 173 21.85 -32.83 8.52
C THR A 173 22.36 -32.86 9.96
N ALA A 174 22.28 -34.02 10.61
CA ALA A 174 22.82 -34.24 11.95
C ALA A 174 23.71 -35.48 11.93
N ARG A 175 24.97 -35.35 12.41
CA ARG A 175 25.96 -36.45 12.47
C ARG A 175 26.10 -37.21 11.14
N ALA A 176 26.15 -36.48 10.02
CA ALA A 176 26.25 -37.02 8.65
C ALA A 176 25.06 -37.88 8.18
N LYS A 177 23.89 -37.80 8.85
CA LYS A 177 22.63 -38.37 8.37
C LYS A 177 21.63 -37.25 8.08
N LEU A 178 20.80 -37.48 7.06
CA LEU A 178 19.74 -36.58 6.64
C LEU A 178 18.44 -36.99 7.34
N PHE A 179 17.72 -36.02 7.88
CA PHE A 179 16.40 -36.19 8.50
C PHE A 179 15.46 -35.11 7.97
N GLU A 180 14.16 -35.37 7.94
CA GLU A 180 13.17 -34.31 7.72
C GLU A 180 12.85 -33.64 9.07
N ALA A 181 12.36 -32.41 9.04
CA ALA A 181 12.20 -31.63 10.26
C ALA A 181 11.09 -32.21 11.15
N GLU A 182 10.06 -32.80 10.55
CA GLU A 182 9.00 -33.55 11.24
C GLU A 182 9.50 -34.77 12.03
N ASP A 183 10.65 -35.35 11.65
CA ASP A 183 11.24 -36.50 12.36
C ASP A 183 11.82 -36.11 13.74
N LEU A 184 11.86 -34.82 14.08
CA LEU A 184 12.40 -34.33 15.35
C LEU A 184 11.34 -34.41 16.46
N MET A 185 11.69 -35.03 17.59
CA MET A 185 10.75 -35.29 18.70
C MET A 185 10.05 -34.05 19.30
N ALA A 186 10.58 -32.85 19.10
CA ALA A 186 9.99 -31.59 19.61
C ALA A 186 9.50 -30.66 18.49
N TRP A 187 9.28 -31.20 17.29
CA TRP A 187 8.85 -30.44 16.11
C TRP A 187 7.41 -29.95 16.22
N GLU A 188 6.48 -30.86 16.51
CA GLU A 188 5.03 -30.59 16.58
C GLU A 188 4.65 -29.60 17.69
N SER A 189 5.37 -29.61 18.81
CA SER A 189 5.13 -28.73 19.95
C SER A 189 5.86 -27.39 19.88
N GLY A 190 6.67 -27.15 18.84
CA GLY A 190 7.45 -25.93 18.68
C GLY A 190 6.65 -24.77 18.08
N ASP A 191 6.95 -23.55 18.51
CA ASP A 191 6.40 -22.31 17.95
C ASP A 191 7.43 -21.68 16.98
N VAL A 192 6.95 -21.26 15.80
CA VAL A 192 7.73 -20.58 14.75
C VAL A 192 8.29 -19.24 15.24
N LYS A 193 7.59 -18.56 16.14
CA LYS A 193 8.02 -17.27 16.71
C LYS A 193 8.94 -17.42 17.92
N ASP A 194 9.10 -18.63 18.46
CA ASP A 194 10.01 -18.89 19.58
C ASP A 194 11.41 -19.28 19.06
N PRO A 195 12.43 -18.41 19.18
CA PRO A 195 13.77 -18.67 18.68
C PRO A 195 14.48 -19.81 19.45
N ARG A 196 13.91 -20.29 20.57
CA ARG A 196 14.44 -21.42 21.35
C ARG A 196 13.83 -22.75 20.95
N SER A 197 12.73 -22.75 20.20
CA SER A 197 12.12 -23.97 19.70
C SER A 197 12.84 -24.45 18.43
N LEU A 198 12.93 -25.77 18.21
CA LEU A 198 13.53 -26.31 16.98
C LEU A 198 12.79 -25.79 15.73
N LYS A 199 11.47 -25.63 15.83
CA LYS A 199 10.62 -25.10 14.75
C LYS A 199 10.94 -23.63 14.46
N GLY A 200 11.12 -22.81 15.49
CA GLY A 200 11.50 -21.40 15.35
C GLY A 200 12.91 -21.22 14.80
N VAL A 201 13.89 -22.02 15.25
CA VAL A 201 15.25 -22.00 14.68
C VAL A 201 15.24 -22.34 13.19
N VAL A 202 14.53 -23.40 12.78
CA VAL A 202 14.41 -23.76 11.37
C VAL A 202 13.65 -22.69 10.59
N ALA A 203 12.62 -22.09 11.18
CA ALA A 203 11.86 -21.01 10.57
C ALA A 203 12.71 -19.76 10.32
N GLU A 204 13.52 -19.31 11.30
CA GLU A 204 14.43 -18.18 11.15
C GLU A 204 15.52 -18.46 10.10
N LEU A 205 16.03 -19.69 10.06
CA LEU A 205 16.98 -20.12 9.01
C LEU A 205 16.35 -20.12 7.61
N VAL A 206 15.09 -20.55 7.49
CA VAL A 206 14.33 -20.49 6.24
C VAL A 206 14.05 -19.03 5.86
N ALA A 207 13.73 -18.17 6.83
CA ALA A 207 13.48 -16.75 6.63
C ALA A 207 14.72 -15.99 6.13
N CYS A 208 15.90 -16.47 6.52
CA CYS A 208 17.21 -15.95 6.11
C CYS A 208 17.77 -16.61 4.85
N ARG A 209 17.01 -17.45 4.13
CA ARG A 209 17.57 -18.12 2.94
C ARG A 209 18.03 -17.08 1.92
N PRO A 210 19.34 -17.05 1.61
CA PRO A 210 19.86 -16.08 0.65
C PRO A 210 19.28 -16.38 -0.73
N ILE A 211 19.02 -15.31 -1.50
CA ILE A 211 18.69 -15.46 -2.91
C ILE A 211 19.87 -16.17 -3.58
N LYS A 212 19.61 -17.35 -4.14
CA LYS A 212 20.64 -18.18 -4.76
C LYS A 212 21.34 -17.37 -5.86
N ASN A 213 22.68 -17.37 -5.86
CA ASN A 213 23.53 -16.65 -6.82
C ASN A 213 23.31 -15.13 -6.85
N LEU A 214 22.85 -14.52 -5.76
CA LEU A 214 22.81 -13.06 -5.65
C LEU A 214 24.24 -12.51 -5.68
N PRO A 215 24.57 -11.58 -6.60
CA PRO A 215 25.90 -11.01 -6.67
C PRO A 215 26.16 -10.07 -5.48
N GLU A 216 27.37 -10.10 -4.93
CA GLU A 216 27.76 -9.17 -3.85
C GLU A 216 27.78 -7.70 -4.31
N THR A 217 28.11 -7.47 -5.58
CA THR A 217 28.15 -6.14 -6.19
C THR A 217 27.61 -6.16 -7.61
N ILE A 218 26.98 -5.07 -8.03
CA ILE A 218 26.56 -4.81 -9.41
C ILE A 218 27.12 -3.47 -9.86
N SER A 219 27.42 -3.34 -11.16
CA SER A 219 27.89 -2.09 -11.76
C SER A 219 26.83 -1.55 -12.69
N VAL A 220 26.24 -0.40 -12.34
CA VAL A 220 25.20 0.27 -13.13
C VAL A 220 25.57 1.74 -13.27
N GLY A 221 25.40 2.31 -14.46
CA GLY A 221 25.66 3.73 -14.72
C GLY A 221 24.79 4.65 -13.85
N SER A 222 25.25 5.88 -13.59
CA SER A 222 24.45 6.84 -12.82
C SER A 222 23.26 7.39 -13.63
N ASP A 223 23.44 7.48 -14.95
CA ASP A 223 22.48 7.91 -15.96
C ASP A 223 21.58 6.77 -16.48
N ALA A 224 21.95 5.52 -16.19
CA ALA A 224 21.15 4.34 -16.46
C ALA A 224 19.80 4.38 -15.74
N SER A 225 18.83 3.66 -16.31
CA SER A 225 17.50 3.54 -15.72
C SER A 225 17.52 2.65 -14.48
N THR A 226 16.62 2.89 -13.52
CA THR A 226 16.48 2.00 -12.36
C THR A 226 16.09 0.58 -12.74
N SER A 227 15.48 0.38 -13.92
CA SER A 227 15.18 -0.96 -14.45
C SER A 227 16.43 -1.81 -14.72
N GLU A 228 17.59 -1.19 -15.00
CA GLU A 228 18.85 -1.89 -15.23
C GLU A 228 19.38 -2.55 -13.96
N ILE A 229 19.16 -1.93 -12.79
CA ILE A 229 19.47 -2.56 -11.49
C ILE A 229 18.76 -3.91 -11.37
N PHE A 230 17.46 -3.95 -11.69
CA PHE A 230 16.66 -5.18 -11.63
C PHE A 230 17.15 -6.19 -12.66
N GLN A 231 17.53 -5.76 -13.86
CA GLN A 231 18.00 -6.64 -14.91
C GLN A 231 19.34 -7.29 -14.57
N GLU A 232 20.30 -6.54 -14.02
CA GLU A 232 21.60 -7.08 -13.58
C GLU A 232 21.42 -8.10 -12.45
N ILE A 233 20.60 -7.78 -11.44
CA ILE A 233 20.31 -8.71 -10.34
C ILE A 233 19.61 -9.97 -10.86
N ALA A 234 18.64 -9.82 -11.76
CA ALA A 234 17.92 -10.95 -12.38
C ALA A 234 18.87 -11.85 -13.21
N ASN A 235 19.76 -11.24 -14.00
CA ASN A 235 20.73 -11.95 -14.83
C ASN A 235 21.70 -12.79 -14.01
N ALA A 236 22.16 -12.25 -12.87
CA ALA A 236 23.07 -12.92 -11.96
C ALA A 236 22.36 -14.00 -11.13
N SER A 237 21.26 -13.65 -10.47
CA SER A 237 20.52 -14.56 -9.57
C SER A 237 19.69 -15.62 -10.31
N LYS A 238 19.40 -15.42 -11.60
CA LYS A 238 18.46 -16.22 -12.42
C LYS A 238 17.00 -16.14 -11.97
N PHE A 239 16.65 -15.13 -11.19
CA PHE A 239 15.26 -14.82 -10.84
C PHE A 239 14.64 -13.86 -11.86
N SER A 240 13.32 -13.90 -12.00
CA SER A 240 12.59 -12.92 -12.83
C SER A 240 12.61 -11.53 -12.18
N ILE A 241 12.78 -10.48 -12.98
CA ILE A 241 12.70 -9.08 -12.53
C ILE A 241 11.41 -8.76 -11.78
N HIS A 242 10.31 -9.48 -12.04
CA HIS A 242 9.01 -9.26 -11.41
C HIS A 242 8.92 -9.88 -10.02
N ARG A 243 9.77 -10.87 -9.73
CA ARG A 243 9.86 -11.57 -8.44
C ARG A 243 10.77 -10.82 -7.45
N LEU A 244 11.57 -9.87 -7.93
CA LEU A 244 12.51 -9.12 -7.11
C LEU A 244 11.89 -7.80 -6.62
N ARG A 245 12.11 -7.49 -5.35
CA ARG A 245 11.94 -6.16 -4.77
C ARG A 245 13.31 -5.65 -4.36
N VAL A 246 13.67 -4.44 -4.79
CA VAL A 246 14.92 -3.79 -4.41
C VAL A 246 14.61 -2.57 -3.54
N THR A 247 15.26 -2.46 -2.39
CA THR A 247 15.18 -1.32 -1.47
C THR A 247 16.56 -0.72 -1.27
N LYS A 248 16.63 0.57 -0.92
CA LYS A 248 17.90 1.19 -0.54
C LYS A 248 18.26 0.75 0.86
N GLY A 249 19.50 0.31 1.07
CA GLY A 249 19.98 -0.04 2.41
C GLY A 249 20.10 1.16 3.36
N SER A 250 20.10 2.40 2.83
CA SER A 250 20.21 3.62 3.64
C SER A 250 18.94 3.97 4.43
N ASP A 251 17.76 3.73 3.85
CA ASP A 251 16.48 4.19 4.39
C ASP A 251 15.33 3.20 4.19
N GLY A 252 15.60 2.02 3.61
CA GLY A 252 14.60 1.00 3.28
C GLY A 252 13.62 1.42 2.18
N THR A 253 13.82 2.56 1.51
CA THR A 253 12.87 3.03 0.50
C THR A 253 12.91 2.15 -0.76
N PRO A 254 11.75 1.78 -1.33
CA PRO A 254 11.71 0.93 -2.52
C PRO A 254 12.21 1.66 -3.75
N ILE A 255 13.09 1.01 -4.51
CA ILE A 255 13.55 1.49 -5.81
C ILE A 255 12.53 1.02 -6.86
N PRO A 256 11.94 1.93 -7.65
CA PRO A 256 10.95 1.55 -8.65
C PRO A 256 11.64 0.87 -9.84
N ASN A 257 11.09 -0.24 -10.33
CA ASN A 257 11.52 -0.87 -11.58
C ASN A 257 10.86 -0.16 -12.78
N ILE A 258 11.42 0.98 -13.19
CA ILE A 258 10.90 1.82 -14.28
C ILE A 258 12.04 2.36 -15.14
N ARG A 259 11.72 2.76 -16.38
CA ARG A 259 12.72 3.27 -17.33
C ARG A 259 12.96 4.77 -17.21
N ASP A 260 11.98 5.51 -16.68
CA ASP A 260 11.99 6.98 -16.68
C ASP A 260 12.76 7.61 -15.51
N VAL A 261 13.12 6.80 -14.50
CA VAL A 261 13.91 7.26 -13.36
C VAL A 261 15.31 6.72 -13.47
N THR A 262 16.30 7.61 -13.33
CA THR A 262 17.72 7.25 -13.36
C THR A 262 18.20 6.79 -11.98
N VAL A 263 19.25 5.99 -11.94
CA VAL A 263 19.88 5.56 -10.67
C VAL A 263 20.27 6.78 -9.83
N TYR A 264 20.80 7.84 -10.45
CA TYR A 264 21.18 9.07 -9.75
C TYR A 264 20.01 9.76 -9.04
N GLN A 265 18.83 9.82 -9.66
CA GLN A 265 17.62 10.44 -9.10
C GLN A 265 17.09 9.70 -7.86
N THR A 266 17.40 8.42 -7.71
CA THR A 266 17.04 7.67 -6.50
C THR A 266 17.88 8.07 -5.29
N GLY A 267 19.00 8.78 -5.48
CA GLY A 267 19.95 9.09 -4.41
C GLY A 267 21.02 8.03 -4.18
N LEU A 268 20.98 6.91 -4.91
CA LEU A 268 22.07 5.93 -4.92
C LEU A 268 23.35 6.54 -5.51
N ARG A 269 24.48 6.22 -4.90
CA ARG A 269 25.82 6.66 -5.27
C ARG A 269 26.76 5.46 -5.32
N ASN A 270 28.01 5.70 -5.70
CA ASN A 270 29.03 4.66 -5.69
C ASN A 270 29.11 4.00 -4.31
N LYS A 271 29.13 2.66 -4.29
CA LYS A 271 29.13 1.82 -3.08
C LYS A 271 27.90 1.98 -2.16
N SER A 272 26.77 2.48 -2.67
CA SER A 272 25.51 2.44 -1.91
C SER A 272 25.05 0.99 -1.72
N ALA A 273 24.56 0.69 -0.51
CA ALA A 273 23.94 -0.60 -0.21
C ALA A 273 22.51 -0.65 -0.78
N ILE A 274 22.14 -1.80 -1.33
CA ILE A 274 20.78 -2.13 -1.75
C ILE A 274 20.42 -3.50 -1.18
N ASP A 275 19.17 -3.65 -0.76
CA ASP A 275 18.64 -4.93 -0.29
C ASP A 275 17.73 -5.51 -1.37
N VAL A 276 17.82 -6.83 -1.57
CA VAL A 276 17.04 -7.55 -2.56
C VAL A 276 16.19 -8.58 -1.85
N LYS A 277 14.87 -8.46 -1.97
CA LYS A 277 13.89 -9.42 -1.45
C LYS A 277 13.25 -10.18 -2.61
N ASP A 278 13.16 -11.49 -2.44
CA ASP A 278 12.35 -12.37 -3.29
C ASP A 278 10.88 -12.34 -2.82
N LEU A 279 9.96 -11.97 -3.73
CA LEU A 279 8.51 -11.90 -3.50
C LEU A 279 7.77 -13.24 -3.78
N GLY A 280 8.48 -14.31 -4.12
CA GLY A 280 7.90 -15.59 -4.53
C GLY A 280 7.25 -15.56 -5.92
N PRO A 281 6.47 -16.59 -6.29
CA PRO A 281 5.78 -16.64 -7.58
C PRO A 281 4.84 -15.45 -7.80
N GLN A 282 5.01 -14.76 -8.92
CA GLN A 282 4.25 -13.56 -9.28
C GLN A 282 3.43 -13.79 -10.55
N ILE A 283 2.26 -13.18 -10.62
CA ILE A 283 1.37 -13.19 -11.80
C ILE A 283 1.02 -11.77 -12.20
N SER A 284 0.87 -11.52 -13.51
CA SER A 284 0.56 -10.18 -14.01
C SER A 284 -0.86 -9.76 -13.62
N TRP A 285 -1.05 -8.48 -13.23
CA TRP A 285 -2.38 -7.96 -12.92
C TRP A 285 -3.36 -8.12 -14.09
N ARG A 286 -2.88 -7.97 -15.33
CA ARG A 286 -3.70 -8.20 -16.53
C ARG A 286 -4.24 -9.63 -16.56
N THR A 287 -3.38 -10.63 -16.33
CA THR A 287 -3.79 -12.05 -16.29
C THR A 287 -4.80 -12.29 -15.19
N VAL A 288 -4.61 -11.68 -14.02
CA VAL A 288 -5.52 -11.81 -12.88
C VAL A 288 -6.91 -11.31 -13.23
N PHE A 289 -7.03 -10.09 -13.78
CA PHE A 289 -8.32 -9.54 -14.18
C PHE A 289 -9.00 -10.35 -15.29
N ILE A 290 -8.23 -10.88 -16.26
CA ILE A 290 -8.79 -11.79 -17.28
C ILE A 290 -9.36 -13.05 -16.60
N VAL A 291 -8.63 -13.70 -15.70
CA VAL A 291 -9.15 -14.91 -15.02
C VAL A 291 -10.35 -14.59 -14.13
N GLU A 292 -10.35 -13.44 -13.45
CA GLU A 292 -11.47 -12.98 -12.62
C GLU A 292 -12.77 -12.82 -13.44
N TYR A 293 -12.69 -12.18 -14.62
CA TYR A 293 -13.87 -11.88 -15.45
C TYR A 293 -14.27 -13.01 -16.40
N LEU A 294 -13.33 -13.86 -16.81
CA LEU A 294 -13.58 -15.01 -17.65
C LEU A 294 -14.53 -16.02 -16.97
N GLY A 295 -14.46 -16.15 -15.65
CA GLY A 295 -15.33 -17.03 -14.89
C GLY A 295 -16.82 -16.76 -15.13
N PRO A 296 -17.35 -15.61 -14.68
CA PRO A 296 -18.74 -15.24 -14.95
C PRO A 296 -19.08 -15.24 -16.45
N LEU A 297 -18.16 -14.80 -17.32
CA LEU A 297 -18.35 -14.77 -18.77
C LEU A 297 -18.64 -16.17 -19.35
N LEU A 298 -18.03 -17.23 -18.81
CA LEU A 298 -18.28 -18.62 -19.20
C LEU A 298 -19.43 -19.26 -18.42
N ILE A 299 -19.51 -19.02 -17.12
CA ILE A 299 -20.51 -19.64 -16.23
C ILE A 299 -21.93 -19.24 -16.66
N HIS A 300 -22.18 -17.98 -17.01
CA HIS A 300 -23.51 -17.52 -17.39
C HIS A 300 -24.08 -18.28 -18.62
N PRO A 301 -23.38 -18.33 -19.78
CA PRO A 301 -23.81 -19.14 -20.92
C PRO A 301 -23.94 -20.63 -20.60
N LEU A 302 -22.97 -21.21 -19.86
CA LEU A 302 -22.98 -22.63 -19.52
C LEU A 302 -24.21 -22.99 -18.68
N MET A 303 -24.50 -22.22 -17.63
CA MET A 303 -25.66 -22.42 -16.76
C MET A 303 -26.98 -22.22 -17.52
N TYR A 304 -27.03 -21.25 -18.43
CA TYR A 304 -28.21 -21.01 -19.27
C TYR A 304 -28.48 -22.18 -20.24
N LEU A 305 -27.45 -22.70 -20.89
CA LEU A 305 -27.59 -23.84 -21.82
C LEU A 305 -27.82 -25.15 -21.08
N ALA A 306 -27.25 -25.31 -19.88
CA ALA A 306 -27.42 -26.48 -19.03
C ALA A 306 -28.73 -26.48 -18.21
N ARG A 307 -29.65 -25.53 -18.43
CA ARG A 307 -30.94 -25.47 -17.73
C ARG A 307 -31.69 -26.81 -17.66
N PRO A 308 -31.79 -27.62 -18.74
CA PRO A 308 -32.46 -28.92 -18.67
C PRO A 308 -31.79 -29.91 -17.72
N LEU A 309 -30.45 -29.88 -17.65
CA LEU A 309 -29.67 -30.76 -16.78
C LEU A 309 -29.73 -30.32 -15.31
N ILE A 310 -29.67 -29.00 -15.07
CA ILE A 310 -29.56 -28.44 -13.71
C ILE A 310 -30.92 -28.39 -13.01
N TYR A 311 -31.98 -28.00 -13.74
CA TYR A 311 -33.32 -27.80 -13.16
C TYR A 311 -34.33 -28.88 -13.57
N GLY A 312 -33.93 -29.86 -14.40
CA GLY A 312 -34.84 -30.91 -14.88
C GLY A 312 -36.01 -30.36 -15.70
N THR A 313 -35.82 -29.25 -16.42
CA THR A 313 -36.88 -28.56 -17.16
C THR A 313 -36.71 -28.65 -18.67
N SER A 314 -37.80 -28.92 -19.38
CA SER A 314 -37.91 -28.84 -20.83
C SER A 314 -38.46 -27.50 -21.33
N GLU A 315 -38.87 -26.61 -20.41
CA GLU A 315 -39.46 -25.32 -20.76
C GLU A 315 -38.39 -24.35 -21.31
N PRO A 316 -38.72 -23.61 -22.39
CA PRO A 316 -37.82 -22.61 -22.93
C PRO A 316 -37.56 -21.50 -21.90
N ALA A 317 -36.37 -20.91 -21.95
CA ALA A 317 -36.05 -19.77 -21.09
C ALA A 317 -36.90 -18.56 -21.45
N SER A 318 -37.34 -17.82 -20.43
CA SER A 318 -38.13 -16.60 -20.61
C SER A 318 -37.31 -15.50 -21.30
N GLU A 319 -38.00 -14.49 -21.83
CA GLU A 319 -37.33 -13.31 -22.43
C GLU A 319 -36.47 -12.55 -21.42
N LEU A 320 -36.89 -12.46 -20.15
CA LEU A 320 -36.08 -11.84 -19.10
C LEU A 320 -34.84 -12.66 -18.74
N GLN A 321 -34.91 -13.99 -18.80
CA GLN A 321 -33.75 -14.86 -18.60
C GLN A 321 -32.72 -14.67 -19.72
N LYS A 322 -33.19 -14.62 -20.97
CA LYS A 322 -32.35 -14.29 -22.14
C LYS A 322 -31.72 -12.90 -22.00
N LEU A 323 -32.52 -11.90 -21.64
CA LEU A 323 -32.04 -10.53 -21.47
C LEU A 323 -30.99 -10.42 -20.36
N THR A 324 -31.21 -11.09 -19.22
CA THR A 324 -30.26 -11.14 -18.10
C THR A 324 -28.94 -11.78 -18.54
N LEU A 325 -28.99 -12.88 -19.29
CA LEU A 325 -27.80 -13.48 -19.90
C LEU A 325 -27.04 -12.49 -20.78
N ILE A 326 -27.74 -11.82 -21.70
CA ILE A 326 -27.12 -10.86 -22.61
C ILE A 326 -26.46 -9.72 -21.83
N MET A 327 -27.13 -9.15 -20.83
CA MET A 327 -26.57 -8.07 -20.00
C MET A 327 -25.32 -8.53 -19.24
N CYS A 328 -25.36 -9.70 -18.58
CA CYS A 328 -24.20 -10.24 -17.86
C CYS A 328 -23.03 -10.53 -18.81
N VAL A 329 -23.29 -11.17 -19.97
CA VAL A 329 -22.25 -11.46 -20.96
C VAL A 329 -21.65 -10.18 -21.54
N LEU A 330 -22.47 -9.19 -21.89
CA LEU A 330 -21.99 -7.89 -22.39
C LEU A 330 -21.15 -7.16 -21.34
N HIS A 331 -21.59 -7.15 -20.08
CA HIS A 331 -20.84 -6.59 -18.97
C HIS A 331 -19.44 -7.21 -18.89
N PHE A 332 -19.36 -8.54 -18.73
CA PHE A 332 -18.06 -9.21 -18.56
C PHE A 332 -17.20 -9.19 -19.82
N ALA A 333 -17.78 -9.29 -21.02
CA ALA A 333 -17.04 -9.14 -22.27
C ALA A 333 -16.42 -7.74 -22.41
N LYS A 334 -17.16 -6.71 -21.99
CA LYS A 334 -16.64 -5.34 -21.94
C LYS A 334 -15.53 -5.21 -20.88
N ARG A 335 -15.65 -5.85 -19.71
CA ARG A 335 -14.58 -5.89 -18.68
C ARG A 335 -13.30 -6.57 -19.20
N GLU A 336 -13.42 -7.65 -19.96
CA GLU A 336 -12.29 -8.30 -20.65
C GLU A 336 -11.63 -7.36 -21.65
N TYR A 337 -12.44 -6.75 -22.51
CA TYR A 337 -11.97 -5.76 -23.48
C TYR A 337 -11.22 -4.61 -22.79
N GLU A 338 -11.78 -4.05 -21.72
CA GLU A 338 -11.13 -3.00 -20.94
C GLU A 338 -9.80 -3.46 -20.35
N THR A 339 -9.74 -4.67 -19.82
CA THR A 339 -8.54 -5.25 -19.21
C THR A 339 -7.39 -5.40 -20.22
N ILE A 340 -7.73 -5.82 -21.44
CA ILE A 340 -6.74 -6.06 -22.51
C ILE A 340 -6.29 -4.72 -23.13
N PHE A 341 -7.23 -3.82 -23.45
CA PHE A 341 -6.98 -2.67 -24.33
C PHE A 341 -7.03 -1.29 -23.65
N VAL A 342 -7.69 -1.16 -22.51
CA VAL A 342 -7.92 0.12 -21.84
C VAL A 342 -7.05 0.27 -20.60
N HIS A 343 -7.02 -0.73 -19.71
CA HIS A 343 -6.35 -0.62 -18.43
C HIS A 343 -4.83 -0.54 -18.57
N ARG A 344 -4.25 0.38 -17.80
CA ARG A 344 -2.81 0.46 -17.54
C ARG A 344 -2.64 0.17 -16.05
N PHE A 345 -1.77 -0.76 -15.69
CA PHE A 345 -1.54 -1.15 -14.29
C PHE A 345 -0.30 -0.44 -13.74
N SER A 346 -0.36 0.03 -12.49
CA SER A 346 0.76 0.73 -11.84
C SER A 346 1.77 -0.23 -11.21
N ALA A 347 1.33 -1.44 -10.86
CA ALA A 347 2.18 -2.55 -10.49
C ALA A 347 2.11 -3.58 -11.61
N ALA A 348 3.25 -4.19 -11.96
CA ALA A 348 3.29 -5.20 -13.02
C ALA A 348 2.60 -6.50 -12.57
N THR A 349 2.80 -6.89 -11.31
CA THR A 349 2.39 -8.20 -10.79
C THR A 349 1.80 -8.15 -9.38
N MET A 350 1.23 -9.29 -8.97
CA MET A 350 0.86 -9.62 -7.60
C MET A 350 1.26 -11.07 -7.25
N PRO A 351 1.29 -11.46 -5.96
CA PRO A 351 1.53 -12.85 -5.57
C PRO A 351 0.54 -13.82 -6.21
N ALA A 352 1.04 -14.90 -6.82
CA ALA A 352 0.24 -15.82 -7.63
C ALA A 352 -0.91 -16.46 -6.84
N ARG A 353 -0.68 -16.85 -5.59
CA ARG A 353 -1.69 -17.44 -4.69
C ARG A 353 -2.95 -16.58 -4.51
N ASN A 354 -2.83 -15.25 -4.64
CA ASN A 354 -3.96 -14.35 -4.48
C ASN A 354 -4.99 -14.50 -5.61
N ILE A 355 -4.65 -15.14 -6.74
CA ILE A 355 -5.58 -15.34 -7.86
C ILE A 355 -6.81 -16.14 -7.43
N PHE A 356 -6.66 -17.12 -6.54
CA PHE A 356 -7.77 -17.92 -6.04
C PHE A 356 -8.72 -17.06 -5.21
N LYS A 357 -8.20 -16.31 -4.24
CA LYS A 357 -9.01 -15.42 -3.41
C LYS A 357 -9.77 -14.38 -4.24
N ASN A 358 -9.07 -13.76 -5.18
CA ASN A 358 -9.62 -12.76 -6.07
C ASN A 358 -10.70 -13.34 -7.00
N SER A 359 -10.41 -14.45 -7.67
CA SER A 359 -11.32 -15.07 -8.65
C SER A 359 -12.53 -15.71 -7.98
N SER A 360 -12.36 -16.36 -6.82
CA SER A 360 -13.45 -17.03 -6.10
C SER A 360 -14.61 -16.08 -5.80
N HIS A 361 -14.35 -14.82 -5.44
CA HIS A 361 -15.41 -13.84 -5.21
C HIS A 361 -16.27 -13.63 -6.46
N TYR A 362 -15.65 -13.41 -7.62
CA TYR A 362 -16.36 -13.19 -8.89
C TYR A 362 -17.05 -14.46 -9.37
N TRP A 363 -16.35 -15.59 -9.37
CA TRP A 363 -16.86 -16.86 -9.89
C TRP A 363 -18.02 -17.40 -9.06
N ILE A 364 -17.95 -17.29 -7.73
CA ILE A 364 -19.00 -17.80 -6.84
C ILE A 364 -20.17 -16.83 -6.80
N LEU A 365 -19.96 -15.55 -6.43
CA LEU A 365 -21.07 -14.64 -6.20
C LEU A 365 -21.68 -14.10 -7.49
N SER A 366 -20.86 -13.76 -8.49
CA SER A 366 -21.34 -13.24 -9.76
C SER A 366 -21.59 -14.33 -10.79
N GLY A 367 -20.70 -15.33 -10.89
CA GLY A 367 -20.90 -16.47 -11.78
C GLY A 367 -22.01 -17.40 -11.29
N PHE A 368 -21.69 -18.31 -10.36
CA PHE A 368 -22.60 -19.39 -9.97
C PHE A 368 -23.87 -18.90 -9.28
N ASN A 369 -23.76 -18.02 -8.27
CA ASN A 369 -24.91 -17.55 -7.52
C ASN A 369 -25.91 -16.79 -8.42
N LEU A 370 -25.48 -15.78 -9.19
CA LEU A 370 -26.40 -15.07 -10.08
C LEU A 370 -26.98 -15.99 -11.14
N ALA A 371 -26.15 -16.78 -11.82
CA ALA A 371 -26.60 -17.64 -12.91
C ALA A 371 -27.59 -18.70 -12.42
N TYR A 372 -27.30 -19.35 -11.28
CA TYR A 372 -28.15 -20.40 -10.73
C TYR A 372 -29.56 -19.89 -10.39
N TRP A 373 -29.69 -18.71 -9.79
CA TRP A 373 -31.01 -18.20 -9.42
C TRP A 373 -31.73 -17.50 -10.57
N SER A 374 -30.99 -16.82 -11.45
CA SER A 374 -31.60 -16.07 -12.57
C SER A 374 -32.14 -17.00 -13.65
N TYR A 375 -31.53 -18.16 -13.87
CA TYR A 375 -31.95 -19.10 -14.92
C TYR A 375 -32.89 -20.21 -14.44
N SER A 376 -33.19 -20.25 -13.14
CA SER A 376 -34.17 -21.17 -12.56
C SER A 376 -35.57 -20.94 -13.15
N PRO A 377 -36.31 -22.00 -13.53
CA PRO A 377 -37.67 -21.88 -14.05
C PRO A 377 -38.68 -21.40 -13.00
N SER A 378 -38.40 -21.56 -11.71
CA SER A 378 -39.26 -21.10 -10.61
C SER A 378 -38.93 -19.69 -10.12
N GLY A 379 -37.86 -19.09 -10.64
CA GLY A 379 -37.36 -17.79 -10.21
C GLY A 379 -38.24 -16.60 -10.66
N PRO A 380 -38.13 -15.43 -10.02
CA PRO A 380 -38.82 -14.21 -10.44
C PRO A 380 -38.53 -13.84 -11.90
N THR A 381 -37.32 -14.10 -12.38
CA THR A 381 -36.87 -13.85 -13.75
C THR A 381 -37.63 -14.68 -14.80
N ALA A 382 -38.20 -15.82 -14.42
CA ALA A 382 -38.99 -16.64 -15.35
C ALA A 382 -40.41 -16.09 -15.59
N ARG A 383 -40.87 -15.12 -14.78
CA ARG A 383 -42.22 -14.57 -14.85
C ARG A 383 -42.36 -13.51 -15.94
N ALA A 384 -43.62 -13.16 -16.25
CA ALA A 384 -43.93 -12.10 -17.19
C ALA A 384 -43.38 -10.75 -16.70
N SER A 385 -42.86 -9.96 -17.63
CA SER A 385 -42.25 -8.68 -17.30
C SER A 385 -43.24 -7.51 -17.37
N ASN A 386 -43.01 -6.50 -16.54
CA ASN A 386 -43.52 -5.16 -16.79
C ASN A 386 -42.60 -4.44 -17.80
N PRO A 387 -43.08 -4.09 -19.01
CA PRO A 387 -42.24 -3.48 -20.05
C PRO A 387 -41.58 -2.17 -19.61
N LEU A 388 -42.27 -1.33 -18.83
CA LEU A 388 -41.73 -0.05 -18.38
C LEU A 388 -40.53 -0.24 -17.44
N ILE A 389 -40.62 -1.20 -16.52
CA ILE A 389 -39.52 -1.53 -15.59
C ILE A 389 -38.35 -2.15 -16.35
N THR A 390 -38.65 -2.98 -17.37
CA THR A 390 -37.61 -3.59 -18.22
C THR A 390 -36.85 -2.54 -19.02
N TYR A 391 -37.54 -1.62 -19.68
CA TYR A 391 -36.91 -0.55 -20.45
C TYR A 391 -36.10 0.38 -19.55
N LEU A 392 -36.59 0.68 -18.35
CA LEU A 392 -35.82 1.43 -17.35
C LEU A 392 -34.55 0.67 -16.94
N GLY A 393 -34.65 -0.64 -16.67
CA GLY A 393 -33.51 -1.48 -16.32
C GLY A 393 -32.44 -1.53 -17.42
N ILE A 394 -32.86 -1.70 -18.68
CA ILE A 394 -31.97 -1.66 -19.85
C ILE A 394 -31.31 -0.28 -19.98
N ALA A 395 -32.07 0.81 -19.85
CA ALA A 395 -31.53 2.16 -19.96
C ALA A 395 -30.48 2.45 -18.89
N LEU A 396 -30.75 2.08 -17.63
CA LEU A 396 -29.78 2.20 -16.53
C LEU A 396 -28.53 1.35 -16.78
N PHE A 397 -28.70 0.13 -17.29
CA PHE A 397 -27.58 -0.73 -17.65
C PHE A 397 -26.67 -0.09 -18.71
N ILE A 398 -27.25 0.42 -19.80
CA ILE A 398 -26.48 1.08 -20.87
C ILE A 398 -25.77 2.33 -20.35
N ILE A 399 -26.45 3.17 -19.56
CA ILE A 399 -25.86 4.38 -18.95
C ILE A 399 -24.70 4.00 -18.01
N GLY A 400 -24.89 2.96 -17.20
CA GLY A 400 -23.86 2.42 -16.32
C GLY A 400 -22.64 1.92 -17.09
N GLU A 401 -22.83 1.08 -18.11
CA GLU A 401 -21.73 0.53 -18.89
C GLU A 401 -20.92 1.60 -19.61
N LEU A 402 -21.60 2.52 -20.29
CA LEU A 402 -20.96 3.61 -21.03
C LEU A 402 -20.27 4.60 -20.10
N GLY A 403 -20.89 4.95 -18.98
CA GLY A 403 -20.29 5.83 -17.97
C GLY A 403 -19.06 5.21 -17.30
N ASN A 404 -19.10 3.90 -17.03
CA ASN A 404 -17.97 3.15 -16.51
C ASN A 404 -16.81 3.11 -17.52
N LEU A 405 -17.10 2.82 -18.81
CA LEU A 405 -16.11 2.82 -19.89
C LEU A 405 -15.47 4.18 -20.12
N TYR A 406 -16.30 5.24 -20.13
CA TYR A 406 -15.83 6.62 -20.20
C TYR A 406 -14.84 6.91 -19.07
N THR A 407 -15.19 6.52 -17.85
CA THR A 407 -14.34 6.75 -16.67
C THR A 407 -13.01 6.01 -16.78
N HIS A 408 -13.01 4.74 -17.23
CA HIS A 408 -11.77 4.00 -17.46
C HIS A 408 -10.90 4.63 -18.56
N SER A 409 -11.52 5.18 -19.61
CA SER A 409 -10.80 5.87 -20.69
C SER A 409 -10.12 7.15 -20.19
N VAL A 410 -10.82 7.94 -19.35
CA VAL A 410 -10.22 9.11 -18.69
C VAL A 410 -9.04 8.68 -17.80
N LEU A 411 -9.22 7.63 -16.98
CA LEU A 411 -8.16 7.12 -16.10
C LEU A 411 -6.94 6.58 -16.86
N LYS A 412 -7.15 5.96 -18.03
CA LYS A 412 -6.07 5.53 -18.93
C LYS A 412 -5.23 6.71 -19.41
N ASN A 413 -5.89 7.82 -19.77
CA ASN A 413 -5.24 9.00 -20.33
C ASN A 413 -4.46 9.83 -19.30
N LEU A 414 -4.69 9.62 -18.01
CA LEU A 414 -3.86 10.21 -16.95
C LEU A 414 -2.44 9.65 -16.89
N ARG A 415 -2.17 8.54 -17.60
CA ARG A 415 -0.86 7.89 -17.65
C ARG A 415 -0.33 7.98 -19.05
N ARG A 416 0.93 8.41 -19.24
CA ARG A 416 1.60 8.23 -20.52
C ARG A 416 1.94 6.74 -20.69
N PRO A 417 1.98 6.20 -21.93
CA PRO A 417 2.41 4.82 -22.14
C PRO A 417 3.82 4.62 -21.57
N GLY A 418 4.00 3.65 -20.67
CA GLY A 418 5.30 3.32 -20.07
C GLY A 418 5.63 4.01 -18.74
N THR A 419 4.90 5.07 -18.35
CA THR A 419 5.19 5.83 -17.11
C THR A 419 4.28 5.41 -15.96
N THR A 420 4.74 5.59 -14.71
CA THR A 420 3.93 5.37 -13.49
C THR A 420 3.26 6.65 -12.97
N ASP A 421 3.23 7.70 -13.79
CA ASP A 421 2.74 9.02 -13.36
C ASP A 421 1.30 8.96 -12.86
N ARG A 422 1.05 9.63 -11.74
CA ARG A 422 -0.27 9.73 -11.11
C ARG A 422 -0.77 11.16 -11.24
N GLY A 423 -1.77 11.35 -12.10
CA GLY A 423 -2.51 12.61 -12.20
C GLY A 423 -3.81 12.60 -11.40
N ILE A 424 -4.34 13.80 -11.13
CA ILE A 424 -5.68 13.97 -10.56
C ILE A 424 -6.70 13.79 -11.70
N PRO A 425 -7.64 12.83 -11.60
CA PRO A 425 -8.67 12.66 -12.62
C PRO A 425 -9.62 13.86 -12.65
N GLN A 426 -9.81 14.42 -13.85
CA GLN A 426 -10.74 15.51 -14.12
C GLN A 426 -11.78 15.05 -15.15
N GLY A 427 -12.98 15.62 -15.09
CA GLY A 427 -14.07 15.30 -16.01
C GLY A 427 -15.43 15.40 -15.32
N PHE A 428 -16.50 15.41 -16.11
CA PHE A 428 -17.86 15.63 -15.63
C PHE A 428 -18.24 14.75 -14.43
N SER A 429 -18.10 13.42 -14.55
CA SER A 429 -18.45 12.48 -13.48
C SER A 429 -17.50 12.55 -12.28
N PHE A 430 -16.24 12.94 -12.52
CA PHE A 430 -15.27 13.19 -11.44
C PHE A 430 -15.61 14.45 -10.65
N ASN A 431 -16.39 15.39 -11.15
CA ASN A 431 -16.80 16.54 -10.35
C ASN A 431 -17.79 16.16 -9.24
N TRP A 432 -18.46 15.01 -9.37
CA TRP A 432 -19.45 14.54 -8.39
C TRP A 432 -18.84 13.65 -7.32
N VAL A 433 -18.04 12.67 -7.72
CA VAL A 433 -17.48 11.65 -6.83
C VAL A 433 -16.02 11.33 -7.13
N THR A 434 -15.33 10.71 -6.17
CA THR A 434 -13.92 10.31 -6.34
C THR A 434 -13.74 9.14 -7.30
N CYS A 435 -14.63 8.15 -7.25
CA CYS A 435 -14.57 6.93 -8.05
C CYS A 435 -15.85 6.73 -8.89
N PRO A 436 -16.02 7.48 -9.99
CA PRO A 436 -17.24 7.39 -10.81
C PRO A 436 -17.38 6.04 -11.52
N ASN A 437 -16.28 5.32 -11.73
CA ASN A 437 -16.32 3.99 -12.31
C ASN A 437 -17.14 3.03 -11.44
N TYR A 438 -16.96 3.08 -10.12
CA TYR A 438 -17.77 2.29 -9.17
C TYR A 438 -19.21 2.79 -9.07
N MET A 439 -19.43 4.11 -9.17
CA MET A 439 -20.79 4.67 -9.23
C MET A 439 -21.58 4.12 -10.42
N PHE A 440 -20.99 4.16 -11.62
CA PHE A 440 -21.63 3.66 -12.83
C PHE A 440 -21.76 2.14 -12.86
N GLU A 441 -20.83 1.42 -12.23
CA GLU A 441 -20.95 -0.02 -11.96
C GLU A 441 -22.22 -0.31 -11.14
N CYS A 442 -22.44 0.44 -10.05
CA CYS A 442 -23.67 0.30 -9.26
C CYS A 442 -24.94 0.57 -10.09
N VAL A 443 -24.92 1.61 -10.93
CA VAL A 443 -26.06 1.92 -11.83
C VAL A 443 -26.34 0.78 -12.79
N ALA A 444 -25.30 0.15 -13.35
CA ALA A 444 -25.45 -0.99 -14.25
C ALA A 444 -26.12 -2.18 -13.56
N TRP A 445 -25.66 -2.53 -12.35
CA TRP A 445 -26.20 -3.65 -11.58
C TRP A 445 -27.59 -3.40 -10.99
N ILE A 446 -27.96 -2.14 -10.71
CA ILE A 446 -29.35 -1.75 -10.43
C ILE A 446 -30.21 -2.06 -11.67
N GLY A 447 -29.72 -1.73 -12.86
CA GLY A 447 -30.39 -2.06 -14.13
C GLY A 447 -30.65 -3.55 -14.29
N VAL A 448 -29.65 -4.40 -14.03
CA VAL A 448 -29.79 -5.87 -14.04
C VAL A 448 -30.81 -6.35 -13.01
N GLY A 449 -30.78 -5.80 -11.79
CA GLY A 449 -31.74 -6.15 -10.73
C GLY A 449 -33.19 -5.81 -11.08
N LEU A 450 -33.42 -4.69 -11.78
CA LEU A 450 -34.76 -4.31 -12.26
C LEU A 450 -35.27 -5.22 -13.38
N VAL A 451 -34.37 -5.82 -14.15
CA VAL A 451 -34.74 -6.77 -15.21
C VAL A 451 -35.05 -8.14 -14.63
N ASN A 452 -34.18 -8.67 -13.76
CA ASN A 452 -34.29 -10.06 -13.33
C ASN A 452 -35.09 -10.27 -12.03
N TRP A 453 -35.27 -9.22 -11.21
CA TRP A 453 -35.94 -9.26 -9.91
C TRP A 453 -35.43 -10.38 -8.98
N SER A 454 -34.16 -10.75 -9.11
CA SER A 454 -33.57 -11.85 -8.37
C SER A 454 -32.98 -11.39 -7.04
N LEU A 455 -33.38 -12.03 -5.94
CA LEU A 455 -32.77 -11.79 -4.62
C LEU A 455 -31.26 -12.00 -4.64
N SER A 456 -30.80 -12.98 -5.42
CA SER A 456 -29.38 -13.24 -5.63
C SER A 456 -28.63 -12.04 -6.20
N THR A 457 -29.27 -11.28 -7.10
CA THR A 457 -28.72 -10.03 -7.67
C THR A 457 -28.66 -8.92 -6.63
N ALA A 458 -29.67 -8.80 -5.78
CA ALA A 458 -29.64 -7.84 -4.68
C ALA A 458 -28.52 -8.15 -3.68
N VAL A 459 -28.34 -9.42 -3.30
CA VAL A 459 -27.27 -9.86 -2.38
C VAL A 459 -25.89 -9.57 -2.98
N PHE A 460 -25.68 -9.96 -4.24
CA PHE A 460 -24.44 -9.66 -4.96
C PHE A 460 -24.18 -8.15 -5.02
N PHE A 461 -25.18 -7.36 -5.39
CA PHE A 461 -25.08 -5.91 -5.49
C PHE A 461 -24.67 -5.28 -4.16
N VAL A 462 -25.31 -5.65 -3.04
CA VAL A 462 -24.97 -5.11 -1.71
C VAL A 462 -23.53 -5.45 -1.33
N ALA A 463 -23.11 -6.71 -1.54
CA ALA A 463 -21.75 -7.14 -1.25
C ALA A 463 -20.71 -6.39 -2.11
N ALA A 464 -20.95 -6.29 -3.42
CA ALA A 464 -20.06 -5.61 -4.36
C ALA A 464 -20.00 -4.10 -4.09
N ALA A 465 -21.15 -3.44 -3.89
CA ALA A 465 -21.23 -2.01 -3.60
C ALA A 465 -20.55 -1.67 -2.26
N GLY A 466 -20.75 -2.48 -1.22
CA GLY A 466 -20.08 -2.30 0.07
C GLY A 466 -18.56 -2.37 -0.06
N GLN A 467 -18.05 -3.37 -0.76
CA GLN A 467 -16.61 -3.51 -1.00
C GLN A 467 -16.04 -2.34 -1.82
N MET A 468 -16.73 -1.94 -2.90
CA MET A 468 -16.32 -0.81 -3.73
C MET A 468 -16.34 0.52 -2.95
N ALA A 469 -17.29 0.71 -2.03
CA ALA A 469 -17.35 1.90 -1.17
C ALA A 469 -16.11 1.99 -0.27
N VAL A 470 -15.70 0.87 0.35
CA VAL A 470 -14.47 0.81 1.16
C VAL A 470 -13.24 1.17 0.32
N TRP A 471 -13.14 0.64 -0.90
CA TRP A 471 -12.05 0.98 -1.82
C TRP A 471 -12.08 2.45 -2.27
N ALA A 472 -13.26 3.01 -2.52
CA ALA A 472 -13.43 4.40 -2.91
C ALA A 472 -12.97 5.35 -1.80
N MET A 473 -13.37 5.09 -0.56
CA MET A 473 -12.95 5.87 0.61
C MET A 473 -11.44 5.80 0.83
N LYS A 474 -10.83 4.61 0.70
CA LYS A 474 -9.36 4.46 0.76
C LYS A 474 -8.67 5.27 -0.34
N LYS A 475 -9.21 5.27 -1.56
CA LYS A 475 -8.67 6.04 -2.69
C LYS A 475 -8.76 7.55 -2.46
N GLU A 476 -9.89 8.02 -1.92
CA GLU A 476 -10.09 9.42 -1.54
C GLU A 476 -9.07 9.88 -0.49
N ARG A 477 -8.88 9.09 0.57
CA ARG A 477 -7.85 9.38 1.60
C ARG A 477 -6.45 9.44 1.00
N ARG A 478 -6.13 8.53 0.08
CA ARG A 478 -4.83 8.51 -0.60
C ARG A 478 -4.63 9.75 -1.47
N TYR A 479 -5.62 10.17 -2.26
CA TYR A 479 -5.50 11.37 -3.09
C TYR A 479 -5.29 12.64 -2.26
N ARG A 480 -5.95 12.77 -1.11
CA ARG A 480 -5.70 13.89 -0.19
C ARG A 480 -4.27 13.91 0.34
N LYS A 481 -3.74 12.74 0.73
CA LYS A 481 -2.35 12.61 1.22
C LYS A 481 -1.32 12.86 0.12
N GLU A 482 -1.57 12.36 -1.08
CA GLU A 482 -0.63 12.38 -2.19
C GLU A 482 -0.56 13.74 -2.91
N PHE A 483 -1.68 14.44 -3.01
CA PHE A 483 -1.77 15.69 -3.79
C PHE A 483 -1.97 16.96 -2.94
N GLY A 484 -2.20 16.82 -1.63
CA GLY A 484 -2.38 17.96 -0.72
C GLY A 484 -3.38 18.98 -1.27
N ASP A 485 -2.97 20.25 -1.28
CA ASP A 485 -3.80 21.39 -1.72
C ASP A 485 -4.19 21.35 -3.21
N LYS A 486 -3.47 20.59 -4.04
CA LYS A 486 -3.80 20.44 -5.47
C LYS A 486 -5.07 19.61 -5.68
N TYR A 487 -5.48 18.81 -4.69
CA TYR A 487 -6.67 17.98 -4.77
C TYR A 487 -7.84 18.59 -4.00
N LYS A 488 -8.88 19.00 -4.73
CA LYS A 488 -10.12 19.47 -4.11
C LYS A 488 -10.85 18.29 -3.47
N LYS A 489 -10.93 18.32 -2.14
CA LYS A 489 -11.69 17.36 -1.33
C LYS A 489 -13.11 17.22 -1.88
N LYS A 490 -13.53 15.97 -2.12
CA LYS A 490 -14.91 15.67 -2.56
C LYS A 490 -15.77 15.29 -1.37
N ARG A 491 -17.07 15.61 -1.48
CA ARG A 491 -18.08 15.29 -0.47
C ARG A 491 -18.41 13.80 -0.45
N TYR A 492 -18.36 13.15 -1.61
CA TYR A 492 -18.72 11.75 -1.80
C TYR A 492 -17.59 11.02 -2.53
N ALA A 493 -17.23 9.82 -2.07
CA ALA A 493 -16.21 8.99 -2.66
C ALA A 493 -16.75 8.12 -3.81
N MET A 494 -18.01 7.66 -3.75
CA MET A 494 -18.60 6.75 -4.72
C MET A 494 -20.04 7.08 -5.07
N LEU A 495 -20.96 7.22 -4.10
CA LEU A 495 -22.38 7.42 -4.36
C LEU A 495 -22.81 8.79 -3.80
N PRO A 496 -23.30 9.71 -4.66
CA PRO A 496 -23.80 11.00 -4.20
C PRO A 496 -24.88 10.82 -3.13
N GLY A 497 -24.70 11.47 -1.98
CA GLY A 497 -25.62 11.40 -0.85
C GLY A 497 -25.36 10.29 0.17
N ILE A 498 -24.50 9.31 -0.15
CA ILE A 498 -24.26 8.14 0.72
C ILE A 498 -22.80 8.06 1.17
N CYS A 499 -21.84 7.91 0.24
CA CYS A 499 -20.44 7.62 0.58
C CYS A 499 -19.43 8.23 -0.38
#